data_AF-A0A967WYY4-F1
#
_entry.id   AF-A0A967WYY4-F1
#
_cell.length_a   1.000
_cell.length_b   1.000
_cell.length_c   1.000
_cell.angle_alpha   90.00
_cell.angle_beta   90.00
_cell.angle_gamma   90.00
#
_symmetry.space_group_name_H-M   'P 1'
#
loop_
_entity.id
_entity.type
_entity.pdbx_description
1 polymer ?
#
loop_
_entity_poly.entity_id
_entity_poly.type
_entity_poly.pdbx_seq_one_letter_code
_entity_poly.pdbx_strand_id
1 'polypeptide(L)'
;YAVLCSSTVPTYFPVVDGRYVDGGVGSYTNPCYYAAYEGKEFLGWDPEETTLISIGTGREPGGLAPGEAAKFNALEWLRPLIDTFLSDANDQQVRTVQHWFPALDFRRFQVDLDPPIAIDDPAGIPELTRWGEVLAEMILNDQVDDKVHRVPGVPEAAPA
;
A
#
# COMPACT_ATOMS: atom_id res chain seq x y z
N TYR A 1 10.00 -16.84 -14.06
CA TYR A 1 9.20 -15.78 -14.71
C TYR A 1 8.22 -15.10 -13.77
N ALA A 2 7.46 -15.81 -12.92
CA ALA A 2 6.45 -15.20 -12.04
C ALA A 2 6.93 -13.97 -11.25
N VAL A 3 8.09 -14.05 -10.59
CA VAL A 3 8.68 -12.92 -9.84
C VAL A 3 8.89 -11.69 -10.72
N LEU A 4 9.49 -11.89 -11.92
CA LEU A 4 9.75 -10.81 -12.86
C LEU A 4 8.45 -10.18 -13.40
N CYS A 5 7.44 -11.00 -13.71
CA CYS A 5 6.15 -10.51 -14.16
C CYS A 5 5.44 -9.68 -13.08
N SER A 6 5.59 -10.07 -11.81
CA SER A 6 4.96 -9.39 -10.68
C SER A 6 5.58 -8.03 -10.36
N SER A 7 6.83 -7.77 -10.79
CA SER A 7 7.61 -6.58 -10.42
C SER A 7 7.92 -5.65 -11.60
N THR A 8 7.28 -5.85 -12.76
CA THR A 8 7.60 -5.10 -13.98
C THR A 8 6.73 -3.85 -14.12
N VAL A 9 7.03 -2.84 -13.29
CA VAL A 9 6.27 -1.59 -13.21
C VAL A 9 6.35 -0.83 -14.54
N PRO A 10 5.22 -0.47 -15.18
CA PRO A 10 5.23 0.38 -16.36
C PRO A 10 6.00 1.66 -16.11
N THR A 11 6.70 2.17 -17.12
CA THR A 11 7.63 3.32 -17.08
C THR A 11 9.00 3.06 -16.43
N TYR A 12 9.15 2.01 -15.61
CA TYR A 12 10.47 1.59 -15.07
C TYR A 12 11.06 0.41 -15.84
N PHE A 13 10.23 -0.58 -16.17
CA PHE A 13 10.67 -1.84 -16.77
C PHE A 13 9.88 -2.20 -18.05
N PRO A 14 10.49 -2.95 -18.99
CA PRO A 14 9.80 -3.41 -20.19
C PRO A 14 8.79 -4.51 -19.89
N VAL A 15 7.68 -4.53 -20.62
CA VAL A 15 6.64 -5.57 -20.53
C VAL A 15 7.23 -6.96 -20.78
N VAL A 16 6.91 -7.92 -19.91
CA VAL A 16 7.39 -9.30 -20.03
C VAL A 16 6.45 -10.09 -20.93
N ASP A 17 7.01 -10.87 -21.87
CA ASP A 17 6.25 -11.71 -22.82
C ASP A 17 5.18 -10.93 -23.62
N GLY A 18 5.37 -9.61 -23.78
CA GLY A 18 4.42 -8.73 -24.46
C GLY A 18 3.05 -8.58 -23.80
N ARG A 19 2.85 -9.10 -22.58
CA ARG A 19 1.53 -9.12 -21.92
C ARG A 19 1.52 -9.01 -20.39
N TYR A 20 2.66 -9.17 -19.72
CA TYR A 20 2.71 -9.12 -18.25
C TYR A 20 3.29 -7.78 -17.77
N VAL A 21 2.57 -7.17 -16.83
CA VAL A 21 2.90 -5.94 -16.11
C VAL A 21 2.74 -6.17 -14.61
N ASP A 22 3.34 -5.28 -13.81
CA ASP A 22 3.27 -5.30 -12.35
C ASP A 22 1.83 -5.42 -11.81
N GLY A 23 1.67 -6.16 -10.71
CA GLY A 23 0.37 -6.40 -10.07
C GLY A 23 -0.28 -5.13 -9.51
N GLY A 24 0.49 -4.11 -9.15
CA GLY A 24 0.00 -2.82 -8.71
C GLY A 24 -0.88 -2.11 -9.74
N VAL A 25 -0.63 -2.34 -11.04
CA VAL A 25 -1.50 -1.84 -12.13
C VAL A 25 -2.91 -2.40 -12.01
N GLY A 26 -3.05 -3.63 -11.52
CA GLY A 26 -4.32 -4.32 -11.31
C GLY A 26 -5.02 -3.97 -10.00
N SER A 27 -4.59 -2.93 -9.27
CA SER A 27 -5.10 -2.59 -7.94
C SER A 27 -4.69 -3.61 -6.85
N TYR A 28 -3.57 -4.30 -7.06
CA TYR A 28 -3.02 -5.30 -6.12
C TYR A 28 -1.71 -4.83 -5.46
N THR A 29 -1.54 -3.53 -5.28
CA THR A 29 -0.42 -2.95 -4.51
C THR A 29 -0.40 -3.46 -3.06
N ASN A 30 -1.55 -3.88 -2.54
CA ASN A 30 -1.72 -4.64 -1.31
C ASN A 30 -2.61 -5.87 -1.56
N PRO A 31 -2.04 -7.07 -1.71
CA PRO A 31 -2.81 -8.26 -2.07
C PRO A 31 -3.54 -8.90 -0.87
N CYS A 32 -3.72 -8.20 0.27
CA CYS A 32 -4.24 -8.81 1.49
C CYS A 32 -5.65 -9.42 1.35
N TYR A 33 -6.54 -8.78 0.58
CA TYR A 33 -7.87 -9.33 0.30
C TYR A 33 -7.80 -10.63 -0.50
N TYR A 34 -6.96 -10.67 -1.55
CA TYR A 34 -6.78 -11.88 -2.34
C TYR A 34 -6.15 -12.99 -1.51
N ALA A 35 -5.20 -12.66 -0.63
CA ALA A 35 -4.65 -13.64 0.30
C ALA A 35 -5.72 -14.21 1.24
N ALA A 36 -6.59 -13.37 1.82
CA ALA A 36 -7.69 -13.82 2.68
C ALA A 36 -8.72 -14.66 1.91
N TYR A 37 -9.11 -14.19 0.72
CA TYR A 37 -10.06 -14.85 -0.16
C TYR A 37 -9.55 -16.22 -0.62
N GLU A 38 -8.33 -16.30 -1.13
CA GLU A 38 -7.76 -17.55 -1.63
C GLU A 38 -7.49 -18.54 -0.50
N GLY A 39 -7.01 -18.05 0.65
CA GLY A 39 -6.83 -18.86 1.85
C GLY A 39 -8.12 -19.57 2.28
N LYS A 40 -9.23 -18.83 2.31
CA LYS A 40 -10.53 -19.40 2.67
C LYS A 40 -11.11 -20.29 1.56
N GLU A 41 -11.25 -19.76 0.35
CA GLU A 41 -12.08 -20.39 -0.69
C GLU A 41 -11.36 -21.52 -1.44
N PHE A 42 -10.03 -21.43 -1.60
CA PHE A 42 -9.26 -22.43 -2.35
C PHE A 42 -8.42 -23.33 -1.45
N LEU A 43 -7.88 -22.80 -0.35
CA LEU A 43 -7.04 -23.58 0.57
C LEU A 43 -7.82 -24.15 1.77
N GLY A 44 -9.07 -23.70 1.98
CA GLY A 44 -9.92 -24.19 3.05
C GLY A 44 -9.43 -23.81 4.45
N TRP A 45 -8.69 -22.72 4.59
CA TRP A 45 -8.26 -22.21 5.89
C TRP A 45 -9.46 -21.67 6.66
N ASP A 46 -9.55 -22.05 7.93
CA ASP A 46 -10.56 -21.52 8.84
C ASP A 46 -10.15 -20.09 9.26
N PRO A 47 -10.94 -19.05 8.94
CA PRO A 47 -10.62 -17.69 9.35
C PRO A 47 -10.46 -17.53 10.87
N GLU A 48 -11.17 -18.30 11.69
CA GLU A 48 -11.11 -18.20 13.15
C GLU A 48 -9.77 -18.71 13.73
N GLU A 49 -9.08 -19.58 13.00
CA GLU A 49 -7.79 -20.16 13.37
C GLU A 49 -6.63 -19.60 12.52
N THR A 50 -6.88 -18.53 11.75
CA THR A 50 -5.91 -17.95 10.83
C THR A 50 -5.57 -16.51 11.21
N THR A 51 -4.27 -16.21 11.28
CA THR A 51 -3.77 -14.84 11.35
C THR A 51 -3.26 -14.41 9.99
N LEU A 52 -3.72 -13.26 9.50
CA LEU A 52 -3.23 -12.62 8.28
C LEU A 52 -2.47 -11.34 8.63
N ILE A 53 -1.15 -11.36 8.41
CA ILE A 53 -0.27 -10.21 8.59
C ILE A 53 -0.03 -9.55 7.23
N SER A 54 -0.45 -8.29 7.10
CA SER A 54 -0.18 -7.44 5.93
C SER A 54 0.89 -6.41 6.27
N ILE A 55 1.97 -6.40 5.49
CA ILE A 55 3.12 -5.52 5.69
C ILE A 55 3.20 -4.55 4.52
N GLY A 56 3.17 -3.25 4.81
CA GLY A 56 3.33 -2.20 3.81
C GLY A 56 4.79 -1.84 3.57
N THR A 57 5.04 -1.17 2.44
CA THR A 57 6.38 -0.72 2.01
C THR A 57 6.65 0.74 2.38
N GLY A 58 5.87 1.31 3.29
CA GLY A 58 5.85 2.75 3.55
C GLY A 58 4.71 3.46 2.81
N ARG A 59 4.22 4.56 3.39
CA ARG A 59 3.26 5.48 2.81
C ARG A 59 3.90 6.87 2.75
N GLU A 60 3.78 7.56 1.63
CA GLU A 60 4.24 8.95 1.57
C GLU A 60 3.25 9.84 2.35
N PRO A 61 3.71 10.63 3.35
CA PRO A 61 2.90 11.61 4.03
C PRO A 61 2.66 12.76 3.06
N GLY A 62 1.57 12.69 2.30
CA GLY A 62 1.36 13.61 1.21
C GLY A 62 -0.09 13.76 0.79
N GLY A 63 -0.36 14.93 0.25
CA GLY A 63 -1.61 15.35 -0.37
C GLY A 63 -1.39 16.74 -0.95
N LEU A 64 -2.17 17.11 -1.97
CA LEU A 64 -2.08 18.46 -2.53
C LEU A 64 -2.60 19.47 -1.51
N ALA A 65 -1.84 20.53 -1.26
CA ALA A 65 -2.30 21.63 -0.42
C ALA A 65 -3.48 22.37 -1.10
N PRO A 66 -4.35 23.03 -0.30
CA PRO A 66 -5.47 23.77 -0.84
C PRO A 66 -5.04 24.77 -1.93
N GLY A 67 -5.59 24.62 -3.14
CA GLY A 67 -5.31 25.48 -4.28
C GLY A 67 -4.13 25.07 -5.17
N GLU A 68 -3.39 24.01 -4.84
CA GLU A 68 -2.34 23.48 -5.73
C GLU A 68 -2.93 22.80 -6.97
N ALA A 69 -3.89 21.90 -6.75
CA ALA A 69 -4.62 21.20 -7.82
C ALA A 69 -5.29 22.15 -8.83
N ALA A 70 -5.69 23.34 -8.39
CA ALA A 70 -6.36 24.34 -9.23
C ALA A 70 -5.45 24.89 -10.34
N LYS A 71 -4.13 24.70 -10.23
CA LYS A 71 -3.14 25.18 -11.19
C LYS A 71 -2.76 24.13 -12.22
N PHE A 72 -3.22 22.88 -12.05
CA PHE A 72 -2.80 21.76 -12.89
C PHE A 72 -3.50 21.77 -14.24
N ASN A 73 -2.71 21.58 -15.29
CA ASN A 73 -3.20 21.18 -16.60
C ASN A 73 -3.41 19.66 -16.67
N ALA A 74 -3.98 19.17 -17.78
CA ALA A 74 -4.34 17.76 -17.94
C ALA A 74 -3.16 16.77 -17.80
N LEU A 75 -1.93 17.17 -18.17
CA LEU A 75 -0.74 16.32 -18.03
C LEU A 75 -0.19 16.33 -16.60
N GLU A 76 -0.29 17.47 -15.91
CA GLU A 76 0.12 17.60 -14.50
C GLU A 76 -0.75 16.76 -13.55
N TRP A 77 -1.96 16.38 -13.98
CA TRP A 77 -2.82 15.44 -13.26
C TRP A 77 -2.37 13.98 -13.33
N LEU A 78 -1.55 13.58 -14.31
CA LEU A 78 -1.25 12.17 -14.56
C LEU A 78 -0.59 11.48 -13.36
N ARG A 79 0.42 12.13 -12.77
CA ARG A 79 1.15 11.58 -11.62
C ARG A 79 0.29 11.53 -10.34
N PRO A 80 -0.34 12.63 -9.90
CA PRO A 80 -1.23 12.61 -8.73
C PRO A 80 -2.37 11.59 -8.82
N LEU A 81 -2.95 11.41 -10.02
CA LEU A 81 -4.01 10.42 -10.22
C LEU A 81 -3.50 8.99 -10.03
N ILE A 82 -2.33 8.66 -10.57
CA ILE A 82 -1.73 7.33 -10.41
C ILE A 82 -1.35 7.11 -8.94
N ASP A 83 -0.69 8.08 -8.30
CA ASP A 83 -0.27 7.95 -6.90
C ASP A 83 -1.46 7.78 -5.96
N THR A 84 -2.51 8.61 -6.15
CA THR A 84 -3.76 8.51 -5.37
C THR A 84 -4.46 7.18 -5.63
N PHE A 85 -4.54 6.74 -6.89
CA PHE A 85 -5.14 5.45 -7.23
C PHE A 85 -4.43 4.28 -6.53
N LEU A 86 -3.10 4.26 -6.54
CA LEU A 86 -2.31 3.18 -5.93
C LEU A 86 -2.40 3.21 -4.39
N SER A 87 -2.42 4.40 -3.77
CA SER A 87 -2.61 4.56 -2.34
C SER A 87 -4.03 4.17 -1.90
N ASP A 88 -5.05 4.63 -2.61
CA ASP A 88 -6.44 4.28 -2.33
C ASP A 88 -6.68 2.79 -2.56
N ALA A 89 -6.10 2.19 -3.60
CA ALA A 89 -6.13 0.75 -3.82
C ALA A 89 -5.56 0.00 -2.60
N ASN A 90 -4.41 0.43 -2.06
CA ASN A 90 -3.82 -0.17 -0.88
C ASN A 90 -4.78 -0.14 0.33
N ASP A 91 -5.41 1.02 0.59
CA ASP A 91 -6.29 1.20 1.74
C ASP A 91 -7.65 0.50 1.57
N GLN A 92 -8.18 0.47 0.35
CA GLN A 92 -9.43 -0.23 0.02
C GLN A 92 -9.31 -1.74 0.22
N GLN A 93 -8.17 -2.34 -0.13
CA GLN A 93 -7.93 -3.76 0.08
C GLN A 93 -7.98 -4.11 1.58
N VAL A 94 -7.42 -3.25 2.44
CA VAL A 94 -7.49 -3.41 3.90
C VAL A 94 -8.93 -3.38 4.40
N ARG A 95 -9.70 -2.36 3.99
CA ARG A 95 -11.12 -2.23 4.38
C ARG A 95 -11.95 -3.42 3.91
N THR A 96 -11.64 -3.95 2.73
CA THR A 96 -12.33 -5.10 2.16
C THR A 96 -12.08 -6.36 3.00
N VAL A 97 -10.85 -6.59 3.48
CA VAL A 97 -10.55 -7.69 4.41
C VAL A 97 -11.33 -7.53 5.71
N GLN A 98 -11.23 -6.35 6.35
CA GLN A 98 -11.89 -6.07 7.63
C GLN A 98 -13.42 -6.26 7.55
N HIS A 99 -14.03 -5.90 6.42
CA HIS A 99 -15.46 -6.02 6.22
C HIS A 99 -15.92 -7.46 5.93
N TRP A 100 -15.22 -8.17 5.04
CA TRP A 100 -15.67 -9.47 4.53
C TRP A 100 -15.14 -10.67 5.31
N PHE A 101 -14.08 -10.49 6.11
CA PHE A 101 -13.47 -11.53 6.93
C PHE A 101 -13.38 -11.09 8.40
N PRO A 102 -14.52 -10.76 9.06
CA PRO A 102 -14.51 -10.23 10.43
C PRO A 102 -14.01 -11.21 11.50
N ALA A 103 -13.99 -12.52 11.19
CA ALA A 103 -13.46 -13.56 12.07
C ALA A 103 -11.95 -13.76 11.94
N LEU A 104 -11.33 -13.22 10.88
CA LEU A 104 -9.90 -13.33 10.62
C LEU A 104 -9.13 -12.40 11.56
N ASP A 105 -8.10 -12.93 12.22
CA ASP A 105 -7.13 -12.10 12.93
C ASP A 105 -6.25 -11.37 11.91
N PHE A 106 -6.74 -10.20 11.47
CA PHE A 106 -6.10 -9.40 10.44
C PHE A 106 -5.35 -8.22 11.03
N ARG A 107 -4.04 -8.14 10.74
CA ARG A 107 -3.15 -7.09 11.25
C ARG A 107 -2.41 -6.42 10.11
N ARG A 108 -2.53 -5.10 10.01
CA ARG A 108 -1.81 -4.27 9.04
C ARG A 108 -0.73 -3.47 9.75
N PHE A 109 0.51 -3.63 9.31
CA PHE A 109 1.64 -2.82 9.74
C PHE A 109 2.10 -1.94 8.58
N GLN A 110 2.16 -0.63 8.80
CA GLN A 110 2.55 0.37 7.82
C GLN A 110 3.18 1.55 8.55
N VAL A 111 4.24 2.10 7.96
CA VAL A 111 4.91 3.33 8.42
C VAL A 111 4.69 4.44 7.40
N ASP A 112 4.66 5.68 7.85
CA ASP A 112 4.70 6.84 6.95
C ASP A 112 6.16 7.31 6.81
N LEU A 113 6.64 7.44 5.57
CA LEU A 113 8.03 7.78 5.27
C LEU A 113 8.18 9.31 5.22
N ASP A 114 8.81 9.91 6.23
CA ASP A 114 9.14 11.34 6.24
C ASP A 114 10.66 11.55 6.36
N PRO A 115 11.37 11.94 5.27
CA PRO A 115 10.84 12.35 3.97
C PRO A 115 10.40 11.16 3.08
N PRO A 116 9.57 11.42 2.05
CA PRO A 116 9.22 10.42 1.03
C PRO A 116 10.46 9.84 0.33
N ILE A 117 10.46 8.54 0.04
CA ILE A 117 11.53 7.84 -0.66
C ILE A 117 10.96 7.20 -1.92
N ALA A 118 11.47 7.60 -3.09
CA ALA A 118 11.02 7.07 -4.37
C ALA A 118 11.39 5.59 -4.53
N ILE A 119 10.53 4.83 -5.21
CA ILE A 119 10.69 3.37 -5.41
C ILE A 119 11.98 3.00 -6.17
N ASP A 120 12.50 3.92 -6.99
CA ASP A 120 13.69 3.77 -7.80
C ASP A 120 14.93 4.48 -7.23
N ASP A 121 14.88 4.95 -5.98
CA ASP A 121 16.01 5.60 -5.32
C ASP A 121 16.81 4.62 -4.42
N PRO A 122 17.90 4.01 -4.92
CA PRO A 122 18.73 3.14 -4.10
C PRO A 122 19.52 3.89 -3.02
N ALA A 123 19.66 5.22 -3.10
CA ALA A 123 20.35 6.00 -2.07
C ALA A 123 19.51 6.07 -0.77
N GLY A 124 18.20 5.83 -0.85
CA GLY A 124 17.29 5.80 0.30
C GLY A 124 17.35 4.51 1.14
N ILE A 125 18.06 3.46 0.70
CA ILE A 125 18.12 2.16 1.41
C ILE A 125 18.53 2.27 2.90
N PRO A 126 19.54 3.08 3.29
CA PRO A 126 19.88 3.25 4.70
C PRO A 126 18.73 3.81 5.52
N GLU A 127 17.96 4.75 4.98
CA GLU A 127 16.81 5.34 5.66
C GLU A 127 15.64 4.35 5.73
N LEU A 128 15.36 3.62 4.64
CA LEU A 128 14.38 2.52 4.64
C LEU A 128 14.71 1.44 5.68
N THR A 129 15.99 1.18 5.92
CA THR A 129 16.42 0.23 6.96
C THR A 129 16.02 0.72 8.35
N ARG A 130 16.18 2.02 8.62
CA ARG A 130 15.74 2.64 9.89
C ARG A 130 14.22 2.59 10.06
N TRP A 131 13.47 2.87 9.00
CA TRP A 131 12.01 2.69 8.99
C TRP A 131 11.61 1.23 9.20
N GLY A 132 12.40 0.29 8.71
CA GLY A 132 12.24 -1.14 8.98
C GLY A 132 12.41 -1.49 10.46
N GLU A 133 13.31 -0.83 11.19
CA GLU A 133 13.44 -0.99 12.65
C GLU A 133 12.20 -0.50 13.39
N VAL A 134 11.64 0.66 12.99
CA VAL A 134 10.38 1.18 13.54
C VAL A 134 9.22 0.22 13.28
N LEU A 135 9.10 -0.27 12.04
CA LEU A 135 8.08 -1.26 11.67
C LEU A 135 8.24 -2.57 12.45
N ALA A 136 9.48 -2.99 12.74
CA ALA A 136 9.75 -4.16 13.57
C ALA A 136 9.31 -3.94 15.02
N GLU A 137 9.56 -2.76 15.60
CA GLU A 137 9.05 -2.40 16.93
C GLU A 137 7.52 -2.39 16.97
N MET A 138 6.86 -1.90 15.91
CA MET A 138 5.41 -1.96 15.78
C MET A 138 4.90 -3.41 15.83
N ILE A 139 5.52 -4.31 15.06
CA ILE A 139 5.15 -5.73 15.03
C ILE A 139 5.36 -6.39 16.41
N LEU A 140 6.51 -6.14 17.05
CA LEU A 140 6.82 -6.71 18.37
C LEU A 140 5.86 -6.24 19.47
N ASN A 141 5.35 -5.02 19.34
CA ASN A 141 4.41 -4.43 20.30
C ASN A 141 2.93 -4.56 19.85
N ASP A 142 2.66 -5.27 18.75
CA ASP A 142 1.34 -5.44 18.15
C ASP A 142 0.62 -4.10 17.85
N GLN A 143 1.38 -3.09 17.45
CA GLN A 143 0.89 -1.76 17.09
C GLN A 143 0.53 -1.72 15.60
N VAL A 144 -0.75 -1.84 15.29
CA VAL A 144 -1.25 -1.81 13.90
C VAL A 144 -1.46 -0.38 13.38
N ASP A 145 -1.46 -0.22 12.05
CA ASP A 145 -1.79 1.04 11.37
C ASP A 145 -3.27 1.41 11.59
N ASP A 146 -3.50 2.51 12.30
CA ASP A 146 -4.83 3.08 12.57
C ASP A 146 -5.30 4.05 11.48
N LYS A 147 -4.41 4.51 10.58
CA LYS A 147 -4.68 5.54 9.57
C LYS A 147 -5.48 5.05 8.37
N VAL A 148 -5.70 3.74 8.25
CA VAL A 148 -6.58 3.13 7.23
C VAL A 148 -8.00 3.75 7.26
N HIS A 149 -8.41 4.35 8.39
CA HIS A 149 -9.69 5.02 8.59
C HIS A 149 -9.80 6.44 8.03
N ARG A 150 -8.84 6.93 7.22
CA ARG A 150 -8.95 8.29 6.63
C ARG A 150 -10.26 8.43 5.85
N VAL A 151 -11.13 9.35 6.29
CA VAL A 151 -12.29 9.78 5.50
C VAL A 151 -11.72 10.64 4.36
N PRO A 152 -11.98 10.31 3.08
CA PRO A 152 -11.50 11.13 1.97
C PRO A 152 -11.89 12.60 2.16
N GLY A 153 -10.92 13.51 2.03
CA GLY A 153 -11.16 14.96 2.06
C GLY A 153 -11.06 15.67 3.43
N VAL A 154 -10.62 14.99 4.50
CA VAL A 154 -10.29 15.67 5.77
C VAL A 154 -8.78 15.98 5.80
N PRO A 155 -8.37 17.26 5.79
CA PRO A 155 -6.96 17.63 5.91
C PRO A 155 -6.40 17.14 7.25
N GLU A 156 -5.14 16.73 7.25
CA GLU A 156 -4.40 16.45 8.48
C GLU A 156 -4.41 17.72 9.34
N ALA A 157 -4.91 17.63 10.57
CA ALA A 157 -4.70 18.70 11.53
C ALA A 157 -3.20 18.82 11.72
N ALA A 158 -2.63 19.98 11.35
CA ALA A 158 -1.23 20.25 11.57
C ALA A 158 -0.88 19.98 13.05
N PRO A 159 0.28 19.36 13.34
CA PRO A 159 0.70 19.18 14.72
C PRO A 159 0.76 20.55 15.42
N ALA A 160 0.20 20.60 16.63
CA ALA A 160 0.12 21.79 17.47
C ALA A 160 1.49 22.27 17.96
#